data_AF-A0A957WWM6-F1
#
_entry.id   AF-A0A957WWM6-F1
#
_cell.length_a   1.000
_cell.length_b   1.000
_cell.length_c   1.000
_cell.angle_alpha   90.00
_cell.angle_beta   90.00
_cell.angle_gamma   90.00
#
_symmetry.space_group_name_H-M   'P 1'
#
loop_
_entity.id
_entity.type
_entity.pdbx_description
1 polymer ?
#
loop_
_entity_poly.entity_id
_entity_poly.type
_entity_poly.pdbx_seq_one_letter_code
_entity_poly.pdbx_strand_id
1 'polypeptide(L)'
;MNPEPILIKEEPFAAFIVGVLNAVGVPEEDGRIVADCLLTANLSGIDSHGVVRLAHYIRRLENGTIQSRPQMTFTQTAPSMGLMDGGDGLGHVVTYHATTHAMRLAAEAGTGLVSIGNSSHFGMAGFYILRMVAAGYIGMSMTATDRMLVPFGARKAFFGTNPICFGFPTDGIPVVLDMATTSTAWGKIALAAVEGRSIPDSWALDGDGNPTTDPKAVAGMHPFAGPKGSGLAMVIDIFCSLLAGMPWGPHINRMYGEMDAPRRLGHFVMAMDVERLLPLARFKKNLGEMLTEFTALEPAASFDEVCYPGQIEGRHREQRRAKGIPIEPGLAKELAGLGRRFQVPFPG
;
A
#
# COMPACT_ATOMS: atom_id res chain seq x y z
N MET A 1 -19.69 -24.26 9.25
CA MET A 1 -19.06 -23.97 7.95
C MET A 1 -19.13 -22.48 7.74
N ASN A 2 -18.00 -21.81 7.56
CA ASN A 2 -18.02 -20.40 7.17
C ASN A 2 -18.61 -20.30 5.75
N PRO A 3 -19.50 -19.34 5.48
CA PRO A 3 -20.09 -19.18 4.15
C PRO A 3 -18.99 -18.88 3.12
N GLU A 4 -19.14 -19.42 1.91
CA GLU A 4 -18.14 -19.21 0.84
C GLU A 4 -18.06 -17.72 0.45
N PRO A 5 -16.87 -17.24 0.02
CA PRO A 5 -16.70 -15.89 -0.48
C PRO A 5 -17.54 -15.62 -1.74
N ILE A 6 -18.06 -14.41 -1.86
CA ILE A 6 -18.75 -13.95 -3.07
C ILE A 6 -17.70 -13.49 -4.08
N LEU A 7 -17.80 -13.93 -5.34
CA LEU A 7 -16.89 -13.52 -6.41
C LEU A 7 -17.50 -12.35 -7.19
N ILE A 8 -16.80 -11.21 -7.20
CA ILE A 8 -17.26 -9.99 -7.89
C ILE A 8 -16.30 -9.63 -9.01
N LYS A 9 -16.82 -9.28 -10.19
CA LYS A 9 -16.00 -8.84 -11.33
C LYS A 9 -15.44 -7.44 -11.09
N GLU A 10 -14.23 -7.20 -11.60
CA GLU A 10 -13.48 -5.95 -11.39
C GLU A 10 -14.26 -4.71 -11.86
N GLU A 11 -14.80 -4.71 -13.07
CA GLU A 11 -15.50 -3.57 -13.66
C GLU A 11 -16.76 -3.13 -12.87
N PRO A 12 -17.74 -3.99 -12.56
CA PRO A 12 -18.88 -3.57 -11.75
C PRO A 12 -18.46 -3.20 -10.32
N PHE A 13 -17.39 -3.79 -9.78
CA PHE A 13 -16.87 -3.39 -8.48
C PHE A 13 -16.25 -1.98 -8.52
N ALA A 14 -15.51 -1.67 -9.58
CA ALA A 14 -14.95 -0.34 -9.80
C ALA A 14 -16.07 0.70 -9.89
N ALA A 15 -17.12 0.42 -10.68
CA ALA A 15 -18.28 1.29 -10.80
C ALA A 15 -18.97 1.54 -9.45
N PHE A 16 -19.10 0.51 -8.61
CA PHE A 16 -19.63 0.65 -7.24
C PHE A 16 -18.75 1.56 -6.38
N ILE A 17 -17.43 1.34 -6.35
CA ILE A 17 -16.50 2.15 -5.55
C ILE A 17 -16.53 3.61 -6.00
N VAL A 18 -16.47 3.86 -7.32
CA VAL A 18 -16.55 5.20 -7.90
C VAL A 18 -17.87 5.88 -7.55
N GLY A 19 -19.00 5.18 -7.69
CA GLY A 19 -20.31 5.73 -7.35
C GLY A 19 -20.42 6.13 -5.88
N VAL A 20 -19.93 5.29 -4.97
CA VAL A 20 -19.94 5.58 -3.52
C VAL A 20 -19.03 6.77 -3.17
N LEU A 21 -17.84 6.87 -3.78
CA LEU A 21 -16.93 8.01 -3.58
C LEU A 21 -17.52 9.30 -4.15
N ASN A 22 -18.15 9.23 -5.31
CA ASN A 22 -18.80 10.37 -5.95
C ASN A 22 -19.95 10.92 -5.10
N ALA A 23 -20.72 10.04 -4.44
CA ALA A 23 -21.80 10.43 -3.53
C ALA A 23 -21.31 11.25 -2.32
N VAL A 24 -20.02 11.18 -1.97
CA VAL A 24 -19.39 12.03 -0.94
C VAL A 24 -18.50 13.12 -1.53
N GLY A 25 -18.70 13.47 -2.80
CA GLY A 25 -18.16 14.65 -3.45
C GLY A 25 -16.80 14.47 -4.14
N VAL A 26 -16.23 13.25 -4.12
CA VAL A 26 -14.97 12.94 -4.83
C VAL A 26 -15.20 13.01 -6.35
N PRO A 27 -14.37 13.74 -7.11
CA PRO A 27 -14.43 13.76 -8.57
C PRO A 27 -14.36 12.35 -9.16
N GLU A 28 -15.00 12.14 -10.32
CA GLU A 28 -15.04 10.81 -10.94
C GLU A 28 -13.64 10.27 -11.28
N GLU A 29 -12.75 11.13 -11.80
CA GLU A 29 -11.37 10.76 -12.12
C GLU A 29 -10.59 10.29 -10.89
N ASP A 30 -10.67 11.05 -9.79
CA ASP A 30 -10.09 10.70 -8.49
C ASP A 30 -10.68 9.41 -7.93
N GLY A 31 -12.01 9.23 -8.06
CA GLY A 31 -12.71 8.03 -7.66
C GLY A 31 -12.22 6.79 -8.41
N ARG A 32 -11.92 6.91 -9.70
CA ARG A 32 -11.35 5.82 -10.51
C ARG A 32 -9.94 5.46 -10.03
N ILE A 33 -9.09 6.43 -9.72
CA ILE A 33 -7.75 6.17 -9.16
C ILE A 33 -7.85 5.38 -7.85
N VAL A 34 -8.77 5.77 -6.96
CA VAL A 34 -8.99 5.06 -5.69
C VAL A 34 -9.51 3.65 -5.95
N ALA A 35 -10.52 3.49 -6.82
CA ALA A 35 -11.07 2.18 -7.17
C ALA A 35 -9.98 1.26 -7.74
N ASP A 36 -9.17 1.76 -8.67
CA ASP A 36 -8.06 1.02 -9.27
C ASP A 36 -7.04 0.58 -8.22
N CYS A 37 -6.69 1.45 -7.27
CA CYS A 37 -5.74 1.10 -6.20
C CYS A 37 -6.29 0.00 -5.30
N LEU A 38 -7.53 0.14 -4.83
CA LEU A 38 -8.15 -0.85 -3.93
C LEU A 38 -8.36 -2.19 -4.64
N LEU A 39 -8.83 -2.17 -5.88
CA LEU A 39 -9.04 -3.39 -6.65
C LEU A 39 -7.71 -4.02 -7.07
N THR A 40 -6.66 -3.25 -7.37
CA THR A 40 -5.33 -3.81 -7.62
C THR A 40 -4.78 -4.53 -6.39
N ALA A 41 -5.01 -3.99 -5.19
CA ALA A 41 -4.65 -4.66 -3.95
C ALA A 41 -5.41 -5.98 -3.78
N ASN A 42 -6.74 -5.97 -3.98
CA ASN A 42 -7.53 -7.20 -3.95
C ASN A 42 -7.12 -8.20 -5.03
N LEU A 43 -6.92 -7.77 -6.27
CA LEU A 43 -6.46 -8.65 -7.36
C LEU A 43 -5.10 -9.26 -7.03
N SER A 44 -4.21 -8.54 -6.36
CA SER A 44 -2.89 -9.05 -5.92
C SER A 44 -2.96 -10.00 -4.73
N GLY A 45 -4.13 -10.21 -4.12
CA GLY A 45 -4.26 -10.97 -2.87
C GLY A 45 -3.85 -10.20 -1.61
N ILE A 46 -3.67 -8.87 -1.72
CA ILE A 46 -3.34 -7.98 -0.61
C ILE A 46 -4.63 -7.36 -0.09
N ASP A 47 -5.56 -8.23 0.33
CA ASP A 47 -6.94 -7.86 0.67
C ASP A 47 -7.02 -6.84 1.83
N SER A 48 -6.01 -6.83 2.71
CA SER A 48 -5.87 -5.87 3.82
C SER A 48 -5.77 -4.39 3.41
N HIS A 49 -5.42 -4.11 2.16
CA HIS A 49 -5.32 -2.74 1.61
C HIS A 49 -6.32 -2.50 0.47
N GLY A 50 -7.22 -3.47 0.21
CA GLY A 50 -8.25 -3.36 -0.81
C GLY A 50 -9.55 -2.73 -0.30
N VAL A 51 -10.67 -3.17 -0.87
CA VAL A 51 -12.02 -2.63 -0.63
C VAL A 51 -12.47 -2.65 0.84
N VAL A 52 -11.84 -3.48 1.68
CA VAL A 52 -12.07 -3.49 3.15
C VAL A 52 -11.82 -2.12 3.79
N ARG A 53 -11.07 -1.23 3.14
CA ARG A 53 -10.80 0.13 3.63
C ARG A 53 -11.80 1.18 3.15
N LEU A 54 -12.71 0.85 2.23
CA LEU A 54 -13.60 1.84 1.61
C LEU A 54 -14.44 2.60 2.64
N ALA A 55 -15.10 1.90 3.57
CA ALA A 55 -15.91 2.53 4.60
C ALA A 55 -15.11 3.47 5.51
N HIS A 56 -13.83 3.15 5.77
CA HIS A 56 -12.93 4.01 6.52
C HIS A 56 -12.64 5.32 5.78
N TYR A 57 -12.36 5.26 4.48
CA TYR A 57 -12.11 6.47 3.68
C TYR A 57 -13.36 7.33 3.56
N ILE A 58 -14.53 6.72 3.36
CA ILE A 58 -15.81 7.44 3.35
C ILE A 58 -16.01 8.20 4.66
N ARG A 59 -15.79 7.57 5.82
CA ARG A 59 -15.91 8.26 7.11
C ARG A 59 -14.93 9.44 7.23
N ARG A 60 -13.68 9.29 6.76
CA ARG A 60 -12.67 10.37 6.78
C ARG A 60 -13.08 11.55 5.89
N LEU A 61 -13.65 11.27 4.71
CA LEU A 61 -14.17 12.25 3.76
C LEU A 61 -15.37 13.01 4.35
N GLU A 62 -16.33 12.28 4.96
CA GLU A 62 -17.50 12.88 5.62
C GLU A 62 -17.10 13.76 6.81
N ASN A 63 -16.06 13.36 7.55
CA ASN A 63 -15.51 14.16 8.64
C ASN A 63 -14.66 15.37 8.16
N GLY A 64 -14.42 15.52 6.86
CA GLY A 64 -13.56 16.57 6.32
C GLY A 64 -12.08 16.45 6.70
N THR A 65 -11.66 15.29 7.22
CA THR A 65 -10.25 15.01 7.56
C THR A 65 -9.45 14.47 6.39
N ILE A 66 -10.15 14.09 5.32
CA ILE A 66 -9.62 13.95 3.97
C ILE A 66 -10.47 14.86 3.08
N GLN A 67 -9.83 15.68 2.27
CA GLN A 67 -10.51 16.56 1.32
C GLN A 67 -10.92 15.75 0.09
N SER A 68 -12.21 15.84 -0.29
CA SER A 68 -12.73 15.19 -1.50
C SER A 68 -12.28 15.88 -2.78
N ARG A 69 -11.92 17.17 -2.70
CA ARG A 69 -11.42 18.02 -3.79
C ARG A 69 -10.19 18.81 -3.32
N PRO A 70 -9.06 18.11 -3.07
CA PRO A 70 -7.88 18.76 -2.52
C PRO A 70 -7.27 19.76 -3.50
N GLN A 71 -6.73 20.86 -2.99
CA GLN A 71 -5.89 21.75 -3.79
C GLN A 71 -4.46 21.22 -3.81
N MET A 72 -4.20 20.32 -4.74
CA MET A 72 -2.87 19.72 -4.91
C MET A 72 -1.92 20.66 -5.65
N THR A 73 -0.68 20.77 -5.18
CA THR A 73 0.36 21.59 -5.83
C THR A 73 1.65 20.82 -6.00
N PHE A 74 2.18 20.80 -7.22
CA PHE A 74 3.51 20.25 -7.52
C PHE A 74 4.50 21.40 -7.75
N THR A 75 5.65 21.34 -7.07
CA THR A 75 6.77 22.27 -7.27
C THR A 75 8.02 21.49 -7.67
N GLN A 76 8.53 21.73 -8.88
CA GLN A 76 9.83 21.19 -9.29
C GLN A 76 10.95 21.99 -8.61
N THR A 77 11.74 21.32 -7.76
CA THR A 77 12.80 21.96 -6.95
C THR A 77 14.20 21.77 -7.52
N ALA A 78 14.38 20.77 -8.40
CA ALA A 78 15.59 20.53 -9.16
C ALA A 78 15.27 19.79 -10.47
N PRO A 79 16.22 19.60 -11.41
CA PRO A 79 15.95 18.90 -12.67
C PRO A 79 15.31 17.51 -12.50
N SER A 80 15.71 16.75 -11.48
CA SER A 80 15.20 15.40 -11.19
C SER A 80 14.39 15.31 -9.89
N MET A 81 13.97 16.45 -9.31
CA MET A 81 13.32 16.45 -7.99
C MET A 81 12.13 17.41 -7.91
N GLY A 82 11.13 17.04 -7.13
CA GLY A 82 10.01 17.91 -6.80
C GLY A 82 9.35 17.60 -5.47
N LEU A 83 8.45 18.51 -5.09
CA LEU A 83 7.61 18.40 -3.90
C LEU A 83 6.15 18.38 -4.34
N MET A 84 5.36 17.50 -3.73
CA MET A 84 3.91 17.43 -3.91
C MET A 84 3.23 17.77 -2.59
N ASP A 85 2.47 18.86 -2.56
CA ASP A 85 1.51 19.13 -1.50
C ASP A 85 0.18 18.47 -1.87
N GLY A 86 -0.28 17.54 -1.02
CA GLY A 86 -1.49 16.76 -1.23
C GLY A 86 -2.80 17.47 -0.84
N GLY A 87 -2.74 18.65 -0.20
CA GLY A 87 -3.94 19.40 0.20
C GLY A 87 -4.90 18.61 1.11
N ASP A 88 -4.35 17.72 1.95
CA ASP A 88 -5.09 16.77 2.80
C ASP A 88 -6.02 15.83 2.00
N GLY A 89 -5.68 15.55 0.74
CA GLY A 89 -6.44 14.68 -0.15
C GLY A 89 -6.34 13.18 0.12
N LEU A 90 -7.07 12.39 -0.66
CA LEU A 90 -6.95 10.93 -0.68
C LEU A 90 -5.53 10.52 -1.10
N GLY A 91 -4.83 9.76 -0.25
CA GLY A 91 -3.44 9.39 -0.49
C GLY A 91 -3.21 8.67 -1.82
N HIS A 92 -4.20 7.89 -2.26
CA HIS A 92 -4.24 7.25 -3.57
C HIS A 92 -4.05 8.25 -4.72
N VAL A 93 -4.86 9.32 -4.70
CA VAL A 93 -4.90 10.36 -5.74
C VAL A 93 -3.61 11.19 -5.69
N VAL A 94 -3.25 11.68 -4.51
CA VAL A 94 -2.05 12.50 -4.31
C VAL A 94 -0.79 11.76 -4.81
N THR A 95 -0.65 10.50 -4.44
CA THR A 95 0.53 9.69 -4.78
C THR A 95 0.52 9.26 -6.25
N TYR A 96 -0.67 9.07 -6.86
CA TYR A 96 -0.81 8.82 -8.29
C TYR A 96 -0.33 10.03 -9.13
N HIS A 97 -0.71 11.25 -8.75
CA HIS A 97 -0.22 12.45 -9.44
C HIS A 97 1.28 12.68 -9.20
N ALA A 98 1.77 12.49 -7.97
CA ALA A 98 3.20 12.55 -7.67
C ALA A 98 4.02 11.53 -8.49
N THR A 99 3.50 10.30 -8.64
CA THR A 99 4.09 9.27 -9.51
C THR A 99 4.16 9.72 -10.97
N THR A 100 3.11 10.38 -11.48
CA THR A 100 3.11 10.98 -12.83
C THR A 100 4.25 11.99 -12.97
N HIS A 101 4.41 12.88 -11.99
CA HIS A 101 5.50 13.86 -12.00
C HIS A 101 6.88 13.21 -11.90
N ALA A 102 7.05 12.18 -11.05
CA ALA A 102 8.30 11.42 -10.96
C ALA A 102 8.68 10.78 -12.30
N MET A 103 7.72 10.16 -13.00
CA MET A 103 7.97 9.59 -14.33
C MET A 103 8.31 10.66 -15.37
N ARG A 104 7.64 11.82 -15.34
CA ARG A 104 7.97 12.96 -16.23
C ARG A 104 9.39 13.46 -15.99
N LEU A 105 9.78 13.67 -14.73
CA LEU A 105 11.14 14.09 -14.36
C LEU A 105 12.17 13.03 -14.80
N ALA A 106 11.88 11.74 -14.61
CA ALA A 106 12.74 10.65 -15.04
C ALA A 106 12.92 10.61 -16.57
N ALA A 107 11.87 10.85 -17.33
CA ALA A 107 11.96 10.94 -18.79
C ALA A 107 12.90 12.07 -19.24
N GLU A 108 12.98 13.17 -18.49
CA GLU A 108 13.82 14.33 -18.83
C GLU A 108 15.27 14.17 -18.32
N ALA A 109 15.43 13.81 -17.04
CA ALA A 109 16.69 13.83 -16.31
C ALA A 109 17.25 12.44 -15.95
N GLY A 110 16.60 11.37 -16.40
CA GLY A 110 16.93 9.96 -16.12
C GLY A 110 16.47 9.44 -14.76
N THR A 111 16.21 10.33 -13.81
CA THR A 111 15.56 10.02 -12.53
C THR A 111 14.54 11.09 -12.16
N GLY A 112 13.54 10.73 -11.38
CA GLY A 112 12.56 11.64 -10.83
C GLY A 112 12.20 11.25 -9.42
N LEU A 113 12.46 12.14 -8.46
CA LEU A 113 12.20 11.94 -7.04
C LEU A 113 11.13 12.95 -6.60
N VAL A 114 10.09 12.48 -5.93
CA VAL A 114 9.03 13.35 -5.41
C VAL A 114 8.80 13.04 -3.95
N SER A 115 9.06 14.03 -3.09
CA SER A 115 8.61 14.01 -1.69
C SER A 115 7.19 14.56 -1.62
N ILE A 116 6.33 13.89 -0.85
CA ILE A 116 4.90 14.13 -0.83
C ILE A 116 4.50 14.46 0.60
N GLY A 117 3.80 15.57 0.82
CA GLY A 117 3.27 16.00 2.12
C GLY A 117 1.76 16.24 2.08
N ASN A 118 1.18 16.55 3.24
CA ASN A 118 -0.25 16.82 3.44
C ASN A 118 -1.15 15.77 2.77
N SER A 119 -0.81 14.49 2.97
CA SER A 119 -1.51 13.36 2.37
C SER A 119 -2.22 12.52 3.43
N SER A 120 -2.81 11.43 2.99
CA SER A 120 -3.47 10.43 3.83
C SER A 120 -3.03 9.01 3.45
N HIS A 121 -3.65 7.99 4.03
CA HIS A 121 -3.31 6.59 3.73
C HIS A 121 -3.47 6.31 2.22
N PHE A 122 -2.46 5.70 1.62
CA PHE A 122 -2.32 5.60 0.16
C PHE A 122 -2.57 4.19 -0.40
N GLY A 123 -3.08 3.26 0.40
CA GLY A 123 -3.33 1.89 -0.04
C GLY A 123 -2.06 1.05 -0.17
N MET A 124 -2.02 0.19 -1.19
CA MET A 124 -0.88 -0.69 -1.47
C MET A 124 0.23 0.07 -2.18
N ALA A 125 1.45 0.08 -1.62
CA ALA A 125 2.60 0.79 -2.20
C ALA A 125 2.92 0.27 -3.63
N GLY A 126 2.76 -1.04 -3.84
CA GLY A 126 2.94 -1.68 -5.15
C GLY A 126 2.04 -1.14 -6.26
N PHE A 127 0.91 -0.47 -5.96
CA PHE A 127 0.02 0.11 -6.99
C PHE A 127 0.75 1.14 -7.86
N TYR A 128 1.51 2.04 -7.23
CA TYR A 128 2.28 3.08 -7.92
C TYR A 128 3.44 2.48 -8.71
N ILE A 129 4.07 1.45 -8.13
CA ILE A 129 5.18 0.75 -8.76
C ILE A 129 4.76 0.00 -10.01
N LEU A 130 3.61 -0.69 -9.98
CA LEU A 130 3.07 -1.38 -11.14
C LEU A 130 2.88 -0.44 -12.34
N ARG A 131 2.49 0.82 -12.08
CA ARG A 131 2.40 1.85 -13.12
C ARG A 131 3.77 2.26 -13.68
N MET A 132 4.76 2.47 -12.81
CA MET A 132 6.12 2.84 -13.21
C MET A 132 6.77 1.74 -14.07
N VAL A 133 6.69 0.48 -13.62
CA VAL A 133 7.29 -0.65 -14.35
C VAL A 133 6.58 -0.95 -15.67
N ALA A 134 5.25 -0.77 -15.74
CA ALA A 134 4.52 -0.88 -17.00
C ALA A 134 4.98 0.15 -18.04
N ALA A 135 5.47 1.31 -17.59
CA ALA A 135 6.03 2.35 -18.44
C ALA A 135 7.56 2.23 -18.65
N GLY A 136 8.18 1.13 -18.21
CA GLY A 136 9.61 0.86 -18.43
C GLY A 136 10.56 1.46 -17.39
N TYR A 137 10.06 2.05 -16.31
CA TYR A 137 10.88 2.62 -15.24
C TYR A 137 11.14 1.60 -14.13
N ILE A 138 12.29 1.71 -13.48
CA ILE A 138 12.47 1.17 -12.12
C ILE A 138 11.77 2.13 -11.16
N GLY A 139 10.99 1.58 -10.23
CA GLY A 139 10.21 2.36 -9.28
C GLY A 139 10.58 2.09 -7.84
N MET A 140 10.48 3.11 -6.99
CA MET A 140 10.49 3.01 -5.53
C MET A 140 9.34 3.83 -4.94
N SER A 141 8.66 3.30 -3.92
CA SER A 141 7.67 4.04 -3.14
C SER A 141 7.73 3.66 -1.66
N MET A 142 7.50 4.65 -0.82
CA MET A 142 7.58 4.53 0.64
C MET A 142 6.50 5.39 1.29
N THR A 143 6.05 5.01 2.48
CA THR A 143 5.17 5.84 3.30
C THR A 143 5.48 5.67 4.79
N ALA A 144 5.25 6.71 5.58
CA ALA A 144 5.23 6.64 7.03
C ALA A 144 3.79 6.59 7.55
N THR A 145 3.58 5.89 8.66
CA THR A 145 2.27 5.83 9.33
C THR A 145 2.42 5.90 10.85
N ASP A 146 1.30 6.03 11.54
CA ASP A 146 1.19 6.02 12.99
C ASP A 146 1.90 4.83 13.66
N ARG A 147 2.42 5.10 14.86
CA ARG A 147 3.25 4.16 15.63
C ARG A 147 2.59 2.79 15.81
N MET A 148 3.31 1.75 15.39
CA MET A 148 2.97 0.34 15.57
C MET A 148 4.22 -0.51 15.82
N LEU A 149 5.33 -0.21 15.15
CA LEU A 149 6.60 -0.90 15.31
C LEU A 149 7.31 -0.46 16.59
N VAL A 150 7.74 -1.43 17.39
CA VAL A 150 8.62 -1.22 18.54
C VAL A 150 10.07 -1.38 18.07
N PRO A 151 10.89 -0.31 18.09
CA PRO A 151 12.29 -0.42 17.67
C PRO A 151 13.04 -1.48 18.46
N PHE A 152 14.00 -2.14 17.83
CA PHE A 152 14.81 -3.16 18.48
C PHE A 152 15.48 -2.62 19.75
N GLY A 153 15.29 -3.32 20.87
CA GLY A 153 15.76 -2.92 22.19
C GLY A 153 14.83 -1.95 22.94
N ALA A 154 13.74 -1.50 22.33
CA ALA A 154 12.71 -0.70 23.00
C ALA A 154 11.54 -1.56 23.50
N ARG A 155 10.70 -0.97 24.35
CA ARG A 155 9.47 -1.58 24.88
C ARG A 155 8.17 -0.87 24.47
N LYS A 156 8.27 0.20 23.66
CA LYS A 156 7.12 1.00 23.21
C LYS A 156 7.21 1.28 21.72
N ALA A 157 6.05 1.32 21.06
CA ALA A 157 5.95 1.63 19.64
C ALA A 157 6.42 3.07 19.36
N PHE A 158 7.15 3.24 18.26
CA PHE A 158 7.69 4.53 17.85
C PHE A 158 7.44 4.80 16.37
N PHE A 159 7.83 3.88 15.48
CA PHE A 159 7.60 3.99 14.04
C PHE A 159 6.33 3.28 13.63
N GLY A 160 5.78 3.59 12.46
CA GLY A 160 4.72 2.80 11.86
C GLY A 160 5.21 1.47 11.30
N THR A 161 4.33 0.76 10.60
CA THR A 161 4.72 -0.42 9.80
C THR A 161 5.57 -0.03 8.58
N ASN A 162 5.72 1.27 8.32
CA ASN A 162 6.60 1.94 7.36
C ASN A 162 7.04 1.02 6.22
N PRO A 163 6.22 0.84 5.18
CA PRO A 163 6.54 -0.05 4.08
C PRO A 163 7.51 0.60 3.08
N ILE A 164 8.25 -0.25 2.39
CA ILE A 164 9.09 0.09 1.24
C ILE A 164 8.71 -0.82 0.09
N CYS A 165 8.58 -0.24 -1.09
CA CYS A 165 8.28 -0.98 -2.30
C CYS A 165 9.25 -0.63 -3.43
N PHE A 166 9.73 -1.65 -4.13
CA PHE A 166 10.54 -1.55 -5.34
C PHE A 166 9.91 -2.33 -6.46
N GLY A 167 10.09 -1.87 -7.70
CA GLY A 167 9.74 -2.67 -8.86
C GLY A 167 10.66 -2.50 -10.05
N PHE A 168 10.76 -3.58 -10.81
CA PHE A 168 11.64 -3.70 -11.96
C PHE A 168 10.84 -4.25 -13.16
N PRO A 169 10.96 -3.63 -14.34
CA PRO A 169 10.20 -4.03 -15.52
C PRO A 169 10.69 -5.39 -16.06
N THR A 170 9.74 -6.26 -16.42
CA THR A 170 9.97 -7.53 -17.13
C THR A 170 9.07 -7.61 -18.37
N ASP A 171 9.14 -8.70 -19.14
CA ASP A 171 8.17 -8.97 -20.23
C ASP A 171 6.90 -9.70 -19.74
N GLY A 172 6.93 -10.24 -18.52
CA GLY A 172 5.81 -10.96 -17.91
C GLY A 172 5.39 -10.30 -16.59
N ILE A 173 5.21 -11.10 -15.54
CA ILE A 173 4.97 -10.58 -14.20
C ILE A 173 6.23 -9.79 -13.75
N PRO A 174 6.08 -8.50 -13.37
CA PRO A 174 7.21 -7.70 -12.93
C PRO A 174 7.73 -8.18 -11.57
N VAL A 175 9.02 -7.95 -11.31
CA VAL A 175 9.55 -8.11 -9.96
C VAL A 175 9.06 -6.92 -9.14
N VAL A 176 8.28 -7.18 -8.10
CA VAL A 176 7.76 -6.17 -7.18
C VAL A 176 7.95 -6.66 -5.76
N LEU A 177 8.85 -6.02 -5.02
CA LEU A 177 8.98 -6.20 -3.58
C LEU A 177 8.09 -5.15 -2.92
N ASP A 178 7.03 -5.54 -2.22
CA ASP A 178 6.21 -4.66 -1.39
C ASP A 178 6.15 -5.24 0.03
N MET A 179 6.82 -4.58 0.98
CA MET A 179 6.97 -5.12 2.33
C MET A 179 6.87 -4.06 3.41
N ALA A 180 6.23 -4.42 4.52
CA ALA A 180 6.29 -3.68 5.77
C ALA A 180 7.63 -3.90 6.48
N THR A 181 7.98 -2.99 7.39
CA THR A 181 9.17 -3.12 8.26
C THR A 181 8.90 -3.89 9.56
N THR A 182 7.66 -4.33 9.78
CA THR A 182 7.27 -5.23 10.88
C THR A 182 7.41 -6.70 10.51
N SER A 183 7.51 -7.58 11.51
CA SER A 183 7.66 -9.04 11.34
C SER A 183 6.44 -9.70 10.69
N THR A 184 5.28 -9.07 10.75
CA THR A 184 4.05 -9.51 10.09
C THR A 184 3.18 -8.30 9.70
N ALA A 185 2.08 -8.53 8.99
CA ALA A 185 1.09 -7.50 8.69
C ALA A 185 0.06 -7.38 9.83
N TRP A 186 -0.33 -6.15 10.20
CA TRP A 186 -1.35 -5.91 11.23
C TRP A 186 -2.66 -6.65 10.96
N GLY A 187 -3.07 -6.76 9.69
CA GLY A 187 -4.28 -7.49 9.30
C GLY A 187 -4.30 -8.96 9.75
N LYS A 188 -3.14 -9.63 9.82
CA LYS A 188 -3.04 -11.02 10.30
C LYS A 188 -3.31 -11.11 11.80
N ILE A 189 -2.84 -10.13 12.59
CA ILE A 189 -3.11 -10.03 14.03
C ILE A 189 -4.59 -9.71 14.26
N ALA A 190 -5.14 -8.73 13.53
CA ALA A 190 -6.55 -8.36 13.63
C ALA A 190 -7.47 -9.55 13.29
N LEU A 191 -7.15 -10.33 12.25
CA LEU A 191 -7.89 -11.54 11.90
C LEU A 191 -7.81 -12.60 13.00
N ALA A 192 -6.63 -12.85 13.56
CA ALA A 192 -6.46 -13.78 14.67
C ALA A 192 -7.30 -13.38 15.90
N ALA A 193 -7.41 -12.07 16.19
CA ALA A 193 -8.26 -11.55 17.26
C ALA A 193 -9.76 -11.83 17.02
N VAL A 194 -10.23 -11.67 15.78
CA VAL A 194 -11.62 -11.96 15.38
C VAL A 194 -11.90 -13.46 15.47
N GLU A 195 -10.97 -14.31 15.04
CA GLU A 195 -11.12 -15.76 15.04
C GLU A 195 -10.80 -16.41 16.41
N GLY A 196 -10.35 -15.63 17.40
CA GLY A 196 -9.97 -16.15 18.72
C GLY A 196 -8.76 -17.08 18.68
N ARG A 197 -7.87 -16.94 17.69
CA ARG A 197 -6.64 -17.72 17.56
C ARG A 197 -5.45 -17.00 18.19
N SER A 198 -4.51 -17.75 18.76
CA SER A 198 -3.24 -17.19 19.21
C SER A 198 -2.35 -16.79 18.03
N ILE A 199 -1.41 -15.87 18.29
CA ILE A 199 -0.37 -15.46 17.35
C ILE A 199 1.02 -15.91 17.86
N PRO A 200 2.02 -16.03 16.98
CA PRO A 200 3.41 -16.20 17.41
C PRO A 200 3.87 -15.01 18.25
N ASP A 201 4.61 -15.28 19.33
CA ASP A 201 5.21 -14.26 20.21
C ASP A 201 6.22 -13.35 19.48
N SER A 202 6.86 -13.87 18.44
CA SER A 202 7.74 -13.11 17.53
C SER A 202 7.02 -12.03 16.70
N TRP A 203 5.69 -11.96 16.73
CA TRP A 203 4.93 -10.97 15.97
C TRP A 203 4.75 -9.66 16.73
N ALA A 204 4.52 -9.73 18.04
CA ALA A 204 3.95 -8.61 18.78
C ALA A 204 4.35 -8.55 20.25
N LEU A 205 4.17 -7.36 20.80
CA LEU A 205 4.44 -7.00 22.18
C LEU A 205 3.15 -6.46 22.83
N ASP A 206 2.97 -6.75 24.12
CA ASP A 206 1.87 -6.23 24.93
C ASP A 206 2.12 -4.78 25.41
N GLY A 207 1.20 -4.25 26.23
CA GLY A 207 1.27 -2.89 26.77
C GLY A 207 2.48 -2.62 27.68
N ASP A 208 3.05 -3.67 28.28
CA ASP A 208 4.25 -3.59 29.12
C ASP A 208 5.54 -3.79 28.30
N GLY A 209 5.39 -4.20 27.03
CA GLY A 209 6.47 -4.42 26.08
C GLY A 209 7.07 -5.83 26.19
N ASN A 210 6.29 -6.81 26.65
CA ASN A 210 6.67 -8.23 26.63
C ASN A 210 6.11 -8.94 25.39
N PRO A 211 6.81 -9.95 24.83
CA PRO A 211 6.26 -10.76 23.75
C PRO A 211 4.91 -11.38 24.14
N THR A 212 3.94 -11.32 23.23
CA THR A 212 2.59 -11.82 23.48
C THR A 212 2.06 -12.71 22.38
N THR A 213 1.30 -13.74 22.77
CA THR A 213 0.55 -14.61 21.87
C THR A 213 -0.94 -14.28 21.82
N ASP A 214 -1.40 -13.33 22.65
CA ASP A 214 -2.78 -12.84 22.63
C ASP A 214 -2.90 -11.66 21.66
N PRO A 215 -3.59 -11.83 20.52
CA PRO A 215 -3.76 -10.74 19.55
C PRO A 215 -4.55 -9.54 20.09
N LYS A 216 -5.31 -9.69 21.17
CA LYS A 216 -6.05 -8.57 21.81
C LYS A 216 -5.19 -7.75 22.78
N ALA A 217 -4.08 -8.32 23.26
CA ALA A 217 -3.14 -7.63 24.15
C ALA A 217 -2.11 -6.78 23.39
N VAL A 218 -2.06 -6.88 22.05
CA VAL A 218 -1.02 -6.25 21.23
C VAL A 218 -1.06 -4.72 21.34
N ALA A 219 0.05 -4.13 21.77
CA ALA A 219 0.27 -2.69 21.81
C ALA A 219 1.42 -2.23 20.88
N GLY A 220 2.19 -3.18 20.33
CA GLY A 220 3.23 -2.91 19.36
C GLY A 220 3.69 -4.18 18.63
N MET A 221 4.40 -4.02 17.52
CA MET A 221 4.84 -5.10 16.65
C MET A 221 6.36 -5.17 16.60
N HIS A 222 6.90 -6.39 16.52
CA HIS A 222 8.32 -6.58 16.33
C HIS A 222 8.77 -6.11 14.92
N PRO A 223 9.99 -5.58 14.79
CA PRO A 223 10.61 -5.31 13.48
C PRO A 223 11.03 -6.62 12.82
N PHE A 224 10.92 -6.72 11.49
CA PHE A 224 11.52 -7.87 10.80
C PHE A 224 13.05 -7.85 11.00
N ALA A 225 13.66 -9.02 11.17
CA ALA A 225 15.10 -9.15 11.34
C ALA A 225 15.71 -8.20 12.42
N GLY A 226 14.96 -7.91 13.49
CA GLY A 226 15.44 -7.19 14.66
C GLY A 226 15.96 -5.77 14.33
N PRO A 227 17.27 -5.48 14.55
CA PRO A 227 17.85 -4.16 14.27
C PRO A 227 17.67 -3.70 12.82
N LYS A 228 17.66 -4.63 11.85
CA LYS A 228 17.59 -4.29 10.42
C LYS A 228 16.24 -3.67 10.05
N GLY A 229 15.13 -4.31 10.43
CA GLY A 229 13.79 -3.74 10.20
C GLY A 229 13.57 -2.44 10.98
N SER A 230 14.16 -2.32 12.17
CA SER A 230 14.10 -1.07 12.95
C SER A 230 14.81 0.08 12.24
N GLY A 231 16.03 -0.16 11.73
CA GLY A 231 16.77 0.82 10.96
C GLY A 231 16.05 1.22 9.67
N LEU A 232 15.45 0.25 8.97
CA LEU A 232 14.69 0.52 7.75
C LEU A 232 13.43 1.34 8.03
N ALA A 233 12.71 1.06 9.12
CA ALA A 233 11.55 1.84 9.55
C ALA A 233 11.92 3.31 9.81
N MET A 234 13.07 3.55 10.45
CA MET A 234 13.60 4.88 10.69
C MET A 234 13.95 5.62 9.38
N VAL A 235 14.65 4.95 8.45
CA VAL A 235 15.00 5.54 7.15
C VAL A 235 13.74 5.95 6.39
N ILE A 236 12.72 5.10 6.37
CA ILE A 236 11.42 5.41 5.74
C ILE A 236 10.77 6.63 6.41
N ASP A 237 10.76 6.71 7.74
CA ASP A 237 10.20 7.86 8.45
C ASP A 237 10.96 9.16 8.13
N ILE A 238 12.28 9.10 7.94
CA ILE A 238 13.07 10.26 7.52
C ILE A 238 12.66 10.72 6.11
N PHE A 239 12.55 9.81 5.14
CA PHE A 239 12.17 10.13 3.75
C PHE A 239 10.72 10.62 3.64
N CYS A 240 9.82 10.01 4.40
CA CYS A 240 8.39 10.22 4.24
C CYS A 240 7.86 11.30 5.19
N SER A 241 8.39 11.41 6.40
CA SER A 241 7.94 12.40 7.39
C SER A 241 8.83 13.64 7.37
N LEU A 242 10.10 13.50 7.78
CA LEU A 242 10.98 14.64 8.02
C LEU A 242 11.31 15.42 6.74
N LEU A 243 11.68 14.71 5.66
CA LEU A 243 11.99 15.31 4.38
C LEU A 243 10.78 16.03 3.75
N ALA A 244 9.58 15.52 3.99
CA ALA A 244 8.32 16.11 3.53
C ALA A 244 7.81 17.25 4.44
N GLY A 245 8.46 17.51 5.58
CA GLY A 245 7.99 18.46 6.58
C GLY A 245 6.71 18.02 7.33
N MET A 246 6.47 16.71 7.42
CA MET A 246 5.28 16.10 8.01
C MET A 246 5.53 15.55 9.43
N PRO A 247 4.46 15.30 10.22
CA PRO A 247 4.58 14.60 11.50
C PRO A 247 5.24 13.23 11.34
N TRP A 248 6.02 12.83 12.33
CA TRP A 248 6.81 11.59 12.33
C TRP A 248 6.44 10.69 13.52
N GLY A 249 6.63 9.39 13.36
CA GLY A 249 6.44 8.37 14.40
C GLY A 249 5.23 8.62 15.35
N PRO A 250 5.45 8.87 16.67
CA PRO A 250 4.36 9.09 17.63
C PRO A 250 3.50 10.34 17.40
N HIS A 251 3.93 11.27 16.55
CA HIS A 251 3.22 12.52 16.25
C HIS A 251 2.26 12.38 15.06
N ILE A 252 2.27 11.24 14.38
CA ILE A 252 1.29 10.93 13.34
C ILE A 252 -0.01 10.48 14.00
N ASN A 253 -1.12 11.13 13.66
CA ASN A 253 -2.45 10.76 14.12
C ASN A 253 -2.78 9.32 13.75
N ARG A 254 -3.42 8.61 14.67
CA ARG A 254 -3.77 7.19 14.50
C ARG A 254 -4.70 6.96 13.32
N MET A 255 -4.53 5.83 12.65
CA MET A 255 -5.44 5.43 11.58
C MET A 255 -6.87 5.26 12.11
N TYR A 256 -7.02 4.65 13.29
CA TYR A 256 -8.29 4.41 13.97
C TYR A 256 -8.39 5.17 15.29
N GLY A 257 -9.61 5.51 15.70
CA GLY A 257 -9.90 6.20 16.97
C GLY A 257 -9.71 7.73 16.90
N GLU A 258 -8.75 8.22 16.11
CA GLU A 258 -8.50 9.66 15.93
C GLU A 258 -9.02 10.13 14.54
N MET A 259 -10.33 10.38 14.46
CA MET A 259 -11.04 10.60 13.20
C MET A 259 -11.39 12.07 12.89
N ASP A 260 -11.01 13.01 13.76
CA ASP A 260 -11.48 14.40 13.73
C ASP A 260 -10.41 15.40 13.26
N ALA A 261 -9.21 14.91 12.96
CA ALA A 261 -8.12 15.72 12.38
C ALA A 261 -7.49 15.03 11.16
N PRO A 262 -6.98 15.80 10.19
CA PRO A 262 -6.16 15.26 9.11
C PRO A 262 -4.95 14.50 9.67
N ARG A 263 -4.50 13.47 8.96
CA ARG A 263 -3.31 12.69 9.36
C ARG A 263 -2.00 13.35 8.93
N ARG A 264 -2.04 14.13 7.85
CA ARG A 264 -0.87 14.79 7.23
C ARG A 264 0.29 13.81 7.04
N LEU A 265 -0.01 12.65 6.46
CA LEU A 265 1.04 11.68 6.14
C LEU A 265 1.92 12.25 5.04
N GLY A 266 3.19 11.87 5.06
CA GLY A 266 4.05 12.05 3.92
C GLY A 266 4.49 10.73 3.30
N HIS A 267 4.87 10.81 2.04
CA HIS A 267 5.25 9.68 1.19
C HIS A 267 6.47 10.08 0.37
N PHE A 268 7.12 9.08 -0.22
CA PHE A 268 8.23 9.31 -1.15
C PHE A 268 8.09 8.37 -2.34
N VAL A 269 8.26 8.90 -3.55
CA VAL A 269 8.26 8.12 -4.78
C VAL A 269 9.46 8.48 -5.64
N MET A 270 9.99 7.48 -6.33
CA MET A 270 11.09 7.63 -7.27
C MET A 270 10.84 6.79 -8.52
N ALA A 271 11.10 7.37 -9.69
CA ALA A 271 11.21 6.67 -10.96
C ALA A 271 12.64 6.81 -11.52
N MET A 272 13.16 5.76 -12.14
CA MET A 272 14.43 5.75 -12.86
C MET A 272 14.22 5.18 -14.26
N ASP A 273 14.63 5.93 -15.27
CA ASP A 273 14.56 5.53 -16.67
C ASP A 273 15.68 4.55 -17.00
N VAL A 274 15.31 3.29 -17.24
CA VAL A 274 16.26 2.21 -17.55
C VAL A 274 17.01 2.48 -18.85
N GLU A 275 16.34 3.06 -19.86
CA GLU A 275 16.91 3.33 -21.19
C GLU A 275 18.11 4.29 -21.13
N ARG A 276 18.24 5.08 -20.07
CA ARG A 276 19.39 5.97 -19.85
C ARG A 276 20.68 5.24 -19.50
N LEU A 277 20.59 4.00 -19.02
CA LEU A 277 21.73 3.18 -18.60
C LEU A 277 21.92 1.96 -19.51
N LEU A 278 20.83 1.31 -19.91
CA LEU A 278 20.85 0.09 -20.70
C LEU A 278 19.57 0.01 -21.55
N PRO A 279 19.62 -0.43 -22.82
CA PRO A 279 18.40 -0.64 -23.60
C PRO A 279 17.39 -1.49 -22.84
N LEU A 280 16.13 -1.04 -22.72
CA LEU A 280 15.12 -1.68 -21.85
C LEU A 280 14.92 -3.14 -22.24
N ALA A 281 14.91 -3.44 -23.54
CA ALA A 281 14.81 -4.82 -24.04
C ALA A 281 15.95 -5.72 -23.53
N ARG A 282 17.18 -5.18 -23.44
CA ARG A 282 18.32 -5.93 -22.89
C ARG A 282 18.20 -6.10 -21.38
N PHE A 283 17.76 -5.06 -20.66
CA PHE A 283 17.49 -5.16 -19.22
C PHE A 283 16.46 -6.26 -18.93
N LYS A 284 15.30 -6.22 -19.61
CA LYS A 284 14.23 -7.20 -19.44
C LYS A 284 14.67 -8.62 -19.78
N LYS A 285 15.43 -8.79 -20.86
CA LYS A 285 16.00 -10.10 -21.22
C LYS A 285 16.90 -10.65 -20.11
N ASN A 286 17.89 -9.87 -19.66
CA ASN A 286 18.81 -10.30 -18.61
C ASN A 286 18.07 -10.63 -17.30
N LEU A 287 17.09 -9.80 -16.92
CA LEU A 287 16.27 -10.05 -15.74
C LEU A 287 15.43 -11.32 -15.93
N GLY A 288 14.83 -11.53 -17.12
CA GLY A 288 14.08 -12.73 -17.43
C GLY A 288 14.92 -14.02 -17.35
N GLU A 289 16.16 -13.99 -17.83
CA GLU A 289 17.12 -15.09 -17.69
C GLU A 289 17.40 -15.38 -16.21
N MET A 290 17.72 -14.35 -15.41
CA MET A 290 17.92 -14.47 -13.96
C MET A 290 16.70 -15.06 -13.25
N LEU A 291 15.48 -14.62 -13.58
CA LEU A 291 14.25 -15.12 -12.98
C LEU A 291 13.94 -16.56 -13.38
N THR A 292 14.27 -16.95 -14.61
CA THR A 292 14.14 -18.33 -15.08
C THR A 292 15.06 -19.25 -14.29
N GLU A 293 16.33 -18.87 -14.12
CA GLU A 293 17.27 -19.63 -13.30
C GLU A 293 16.86 -19.67 -11.82
N PHE A 294 16.43 -18.53 -11.26
CA PHE A 294 16.02 -18.41 -9.87
C PHE A 294 14.81 -19.30 -9.53
N THR A 295 13.80 -19.33 -10.40
CA THR A 295 12.59 -20.13 -10.20
C THR A 295 12.78 -21.62 -10.53
N ALA A 296 13.86 -21.97 -11.24
CA ALA A 296 14.25 -23.36 -11.50
C ALA A 296 15.06 -24.00 -10.35
N LEU A 297 15.41 -23.23 -9.31
CA LEU A 297 16.07 -23.78 -8.12
C LEU A 297 15.18 -24.82 -7.43
N GLU A 298 15.80 -25.89 -6.94
CA GLU A 298 15.09 -26.92 -6.18
C GLU A 298 14.53 -26.32 -4.88
N PRO A 299 13.22 -26.42 -4.62
CA PRO A 299 12.63 -25.88 -3.41
C PRO A 299 13.10 -26.67 -2.18
N ALA A 300 13.26 -25.98 -1.06
CA ALA A 300 13.54 -26.66 0.22
C ALA A 300 12.34 -27.53 0.63
N ALA A 301 12.57 -28.57 1.45
CA ALA A 301 11.59 -29.63 1.74
C ALA A 301 10.20 -29.18 2.24
N SER A 302 10.05 -27.95 2.73
CA SER A 302 8.78 -27.39 3.20
C SER A 302 8.09 -26.45 2.20
N PHE A 303 8.57 -26.40 0.96
CA PHE A 303 8.09 -25.51 -0.09
C PHE A 303 7.84 -26.28 -1.38
N ASP A 304 6.79 -25.89 -2.11
CA ASP A 304 6.42 -26.50 -3.40
C ASP A 304 7.20 -25.89 -4.57
N GLU A 305 7.58 -24.60 -4.47
CA GLU A 305 8.29 -23.87 -5.52
C GLU A 305 9.10 -22.70 -4.95
N VAL A 306 10.06 -22.21 -5.73
CA VAL A 306 10.80 -20.97 -5.45
C VAL A 306 10.17 -19.82 -6.23
N CYS A 307 9.68 -18.80 -5.52
CA CYS A 307 9.05 -17.62 -6.10
C CYS A 307 9.90 -16.35 -5.92
N TYR A 308 9.94 -15.50 -6.94
CA TYR A 308 10.50 -14.14 -6.80
C TYR A 308 9.45 -13.13 -6.31
N PRO A 309 9.86 -11.98 -5.73
CA PRO A 309 8.94 -10.96 -5.25
C PRO A 309 7.98 -10.47 -6.34
N GLY A 310 6.67 -10.53 -6.08
CA GLY A 310 5.63 -10.11 -7.01
C GLY A 310 5.07 -11.24 -7.90
N GLN A 311 5.72 -12.41 -7.95
CA GLN A 311 5.27 -13.54 -8.76
C GLN A 311 3.93 -14.09 -8.28
N ILE A 312 3.79 -14.30 -6.96
CA ILE A 312 2.56 -14.81 -6.34
C ILE A 312 1.42 -13.81 -6.57
N GLU A 313 1.68 -12.53 -6.31
CA GLU A 313 0.72 -11.44 -6.50
C GLU A 313 0.31 -11.30 -7.97
N GLY A 314 1.24 -11.48 -8.92
CA GLY A 314 0.96 -11.48 -10.35
C GLY A 314 0.03 -12.60 -10.78
N ARG A 315 0.30 -13.83 -10.33
CA ARG A 315 -0.58 -14.99 -10.57
C ARG A 315 -1.97 -14.78 -9.94
N HIS A 316 -2.04 -14.20 -8.74
CA HIS A 316 -3.31 -13.81 -8.13
C HIS A 316 -4.07 -12.80 -8.98
N ARG A 317 -3.39 -11.77 -9.53
CA ARG A 317 -4.05 -10.78 -10.39
C ARG A 317 -4.67 -11.44 -11.61
N GLU A 318 -3.93 -12.32 -12.30
CA GLU A 318 -4.44 -13.06 -13.46
C GLU A 318 -5.64 -13.94 -13.08
N GLN A 319 -5.51 -14.72 -12.00
CA GLN A 319 -6.57 -15.60 -11.53
C GLN A 319 -7.83 -14.84 -11.11
N ARG A 320 -7.69 -13.78 -10.30
CA ARG A 320 -8.81 -13.01 -9.75
C ARG A 320 -9.46 -12.12 -10.82
N ARG A 321 -8.73 -11.64 -11.83
CA ARG A 321 -9.33 -11.02 -13.03
C ARG A 321 -10.22 -12.00 -13.79
N ALA A 322 -9.74 -13.23 -13.99
CA ALA A 322 -10.50 -14.26 -14.71
C ALA A 322 -11.72 -14.76 -13.92
N LYS A 323 -11.56 -15.07 -12.64
CA LYS A 323 -12.59 -15.72 -11.81
C LYS A 323 -13.50 -14.75 -11.06
N GLY A 324 -13.02 -13.54 -10.77
CA GLY A 324 -13.65 -12.59 -9.86
C GLY A 324 -12.84 -12.42 -8.56
N ILE A 325 -13.02 -11.28 -7.92
CA ILE A 325 -12.41 -10.92 -6.64
C ILE A 325 -13.22 -11.55 -5.51
N PRO A 326 -12.61 -12.39 -4.66
CA PRO A 326 -13.31 -12.98 -3.51
C PRO A 326 -13.54 -11.95 -2.41
N ILE A 327 -14.78 -11.85 -1.96
CA ILE A 327 -15.20 -10.98 -0.86
C ILE A 327 -15.90 -11.81 0.20
N GLU A 328 -15.35 -11.74 1.41
CA GLU A 328 -15.91 -12.44 2.56
C GLU A 328 -17.34 -11.94 2.88
N PRO A 329 -18.27 -12.82 3.27
CA PRO A 329 -19.68 -12.46 3.47
C PRO A 329 -19.91 -11.31 4.45
N GLY A 330 -19.07 -11.17 5.48
CA GLY A 330 -19.12 -10.05 6.42
C GLY A 330 -18.82 -8.70 5.75
N LEU A 331 -17.78 -8.66 4.92
CA LEU A 331 -17.41 -7.47 4.15
C LEU A 331 -18.46 -7.17 3.06
N ALA A 332 -18.99 -8.20 2.37
CA ALA A 332 -20.06 -8.02 1.40
C ALA A 332 -21.29 -7.36 2.02
N LYS A 333 -21.69 -7.78 3.23
CA LYS A 333 -22.80 -7.17 3.97
C LYS A 333 -22.54 -5.70 4.32
N GLU A 334 -21.31 -5.37 4.73
CA GLU A 334 -20.89 -3.99 5.01
C GLU A 334 -20.96 -3.12 3.75
N LEU A 335 -20.40 -3.59 2.63
CA LEU A 335 -20.40 -2.89 1.35
C LEU A 335 -21.82 -2.73 0.79
N ALA A 336 -22.67 -3.75 0.88
CA ALA A 336 -24.08 -3.63 0.53
C ALA A 336 -24.83 -2.62 1.41
N GLY A 337 -24.47 -2.51 2.69
CA GLY A 337 -24.96 -1.46 3.58
C GLY A 337 -24.56 -0.06 3.11
N LEU A 338 -23.30 0.11 2.71
CA LEU A 338 -22.79 1.34 2.14
C LEU A 338 -23.51 1.71 0.83
N GLY A 339 -23.73 0.72 -0.04
CA GLY A 339 -24.49 0.89 -1.28
C GLY A 339 -25.92 1.37 -1.06
N ARG A 340 -26.65 0.77 -0.10
CA ARG A 340 -28.00 1.25 0.28
C ARG A 340 -27.98 2.69 0.81
N ARG A 341 -26.97 3.04 1.62
CA ARG A 341 -26.83 4.39 2.20
C ARG A 341 -26.69 5.46 1.11
N PHE A 342 -25.91 5.18 0.07
CA PHE A 342 -25.64 6.13 -1.02
C PHE A 342 -26.44 5.88 -2.31
N GLN A 343 -27.40 4.94 -2.28
CA GLN A 343 -28.21 4.56 -3.44
C GLN A 343 -27.37 4.06 -4.64
N VAL A 344 -26.23 3.41 -4.35
CA VAL A 344 -25.35 2.78 -5.35
C VAL A 344 -25.48 1.26 -5.22
N PRO A 345 -26.03 0.54 -6.21
CA PRO A 345 -26.22 -0.90 -6.12
C PRO A 345 -24.89 -1.65 -5.92
N PHE A 346 -24.84 -2.52 -4.91
CA PHE A 346 -23.69 -3.41 -4.71
C PHE A 346 -23.75 -4.56 -5.74
N PRO A 347 -22.65 -4.87 -6.44
CA PRO A 347 -22.64 -5.80 -7.57
C PRO A 347 -22.52 -7.29 -7.17
N GLY A 348 -22.69 -7.63 -5.90
CA GLY A 348 -22.58 -8.99 -5.36
C GLY A 348 -23.71 -9.36 -4.41
#